data_AF-B4IXC7-F1
#
_entry.id   AF-B4IXC7-F1
#
_cell.length_a   1.000
_cell.length_b   1.000
_cell.length_c   1.000
_cell.angle_alpha   90.00
_cell.angle_beta   90.00
_cell.angle_gamma   90.00
#
_symmetry.space_group_name_H-M   'P 1'
#
loop_
_entity.id
_entity.type
_entity.pdbx_description
1 polymer ?
#
loop_
_entity_poly.entity_id
_entity_poly.type
_entity_poly.pdbx_seq_one_letter_code
_entity_poly.pdbx_strand_id
1 'polypeptide(L)'
;MNPNATHFLMLSCHYDSKYLEVAEEYVAATDGAVSCAILLNMAKRLKYFFSREFSQRKDIGLLLVFFDGHDSVNGITDMTYPLFGSSGFVESETIPLKQITLLISLNLIGAPNHIYMSRYEQTFGMHERMAEIELELRQLGLLSECHQLFYKLKDHDSDIDDDHNSFLESGLYSL
;
A
#
# COMPACT_ATOMS: atom_id res chain seq x y z
N MET A 1 10.09 11.37 -2.95
CA MET A 1 11.57 11.38 -2.95
C MET A 1 12.04 11.19 -4.38
N ASN A 2 12.96 12.04 -4.86
CA ASN A 2 13.33 12.22 -6.28
C ASN A 2 12.16 12.60 -7.22
N PRO A 3 11.69 13.86 -7.22
CA PRO A 3 10.54 14.29 -8.02
C PRO A 3 10.82 14.42 -9.52
N ASN A 4 12.09 14.43 -9.93
CA ASN A 4 12.50 14.58 -11.33
C ASN A 4 12.78 13.24 -12.02
N ALA A 5 12.43 12.12 -11.39
CA ALA A 5 12.58 10.80 -11.96
C ALA A 5 11.64 10.62 -13.16
N THR A 6 12.02 9.73 -14.08
CA THR A 6 11.16 9.38 -15.23
C THR A 6 10.05 8.38 -14.87
N HIS A 7 10.28 7.54 -13.86
CA HIS A 7 9.30 6.58 -13.36
C HIS A 7 9.22 6.60 -11.84
N PHE A 8 8.12 6.10 -11.28
CA PHE A 8 7.84 6.10 -9.86
C PHE A 8 7.36 4.74 -9.38
N LEU A 9 7.91 4.30 -8.25
CA LEU A 9 7.26 3.33 -7.38
C LEU A 9 6.33 4.09 -6.43
N MET A 10 5.08 3.67 -6.33
CA MET A 10 4.08 4.29 -5.46
C MET A 10 3.71 3.34 -4.33
N LEU A 11 3.81 3.84 -3.09
CA LEU A 11 3.28 3.17 -1.90
C LEU A 11 2.12 3.99 -1.35
N SER A 12 1.00 3.34 -1.06
CA SER A 12 -0.21 3.99 -0.56
C SER A 12 -0.75 3.39 0.74
N CYS A 13 -1.48 4.22 1.48
CA CYS A 13 -2.45 3.85 2.52
C CYS A 13 -3.58 4.89 2.46
N HIS A 14 -4.70 4.66 3.14
CA HIS A 14 -5.66 5.71 3.46
C HIS A 14 -5.47 6.17 4.91
N TYR A 15 -5.72 7.46 5.19
CA TYR A 15 -5.54 8.03 6.52
C TYR A 15 -6.86 8.40 7.21
N ASP A 16 -7.96 8.47 6.46
CA ASP A 16 -9.29 8.63 7.02
C ASP A 16 -9.75 7.34 7.71
N SER A 17 -10.61 7.51 8.71
CA SER A 17 -11.24 6.41 9.45
C SER A 17 -12.74 6.43 9.19
N LYS A 18 -13.34 5.24 9.06
CA LYS A 18 -14.79 5.08 8.93
C LYS A 18 -15.56 5.85 10.00
N TYR A 19 -16.56 6.62 9.57
CA TYR A 19 -17.51 7.21 10.49
C TYR A 19 -18.49 6.14 10.97
N LEU A 20 -18.51 5.91 12.29
CA LEU A 20 -19.43 4.97 12.93
C LEU A 20 -20.33 5.73 13.92
N GLU A 21 -21.64 5.80 13.64
CA GLU A 21 -22.61 6.49 14.51
C GLU A 21 -22.60 5.96 15.95
N VAL A 22 -22.29 4.68 16.13
CA VAL A 22 -22.29 3.99 17.42
C VAL A 22 -20.94 4.00 18.14
N ALA A 23 -19.88 4.53 17.51
CA ALA A 23 -18.51 4.48 18.03
C ALA A 23 -17.76 5.78 17.72
N GLU A 24 -18.04 6.83 18.49
CA GLU A 24 -17.40 8.15 18.37
C GLU A 24 -15.86 8.11 18.48
N GLU A 25 -15.31 7.10 19.17
CA GLU A 25 -13.86 6.90 19.35
C GLU A 25 -13.29 5.77 18.47
N TYR A 26 -13.93 5.45 17.34
CA TYR A 26 -13.39 4.45 16.42
C TYR A 26 -12.08 4.93 15.79
N VAL A 27 -10.98 4.26 16.15
CA VAL A 27 -9.62 4.66 15.71
C VAL A 27 -9.13 3.91 14.47
N ALA A 28 -9.86 2.89 14.00
CA ALA A 28 -9.51 2.12 12.81
C ALA A 28 -8.03 1.63 12.80
N ALA A 29 -7.52 1.11 13.92
CA ALA A 29 -6.08 0.93 14.11
C ALA A 29 -5.39 0.13 12.98
N THR A 30 -6.00 -0.97 12.54
CA THR A 30 -5.47 -1.80 11.44
C THR A 30 -5.86 -1.31 10.05
N ASP A 31 -6.86 -0.45 9.99
CA ASP A 31 -7.59 -0.01 8.80
C ASP A 31 -7.10 1.41 8.47
N GLY A 32 -5.97 1.46 7.77
CA GLY A 32 -5.24 2.70 7.45
C GLY A 32 -4.18 3.13 8.46
N ALA A 33 -4.47 3.17 9.77
CA ALA A 33 -3.56 3.82 10.74
C ALA A 33 -2.17 3.15 10.86
N VAL A 34 -2.11 1.83 11.04
CA VAL A 34 -0.84 1.07 11.06
C VAL A 34 -0.13 1.15 9.71
N SER A 35 -0.84 1.04 8.59
CA SER A 35 -0.29 1.16 7.25
C SER A 35 0.42 2.50 7.03
N CYS A 36 -0.23 3.60 7.41
CA CYS A 36 0.36 4.92 7.31
C CYS A 36 1.57 5.09 8.23
N ALA A 37 1.53 4.52 9.44
CA ALA A 37 2.68 4.47 10.32
C ALA A 37 3.86 3.68 9.72
N ILE A 38 3.60 2.56 9.02
CA ILE A 38 4.63 1.77 8.31
C ILE A 38 5.31 2.62 7.24
N LEU A 39 4.54 3.33 6.40
CA LEU A 39 5.11 4.17 5.33
C LEU A 39 5.99 5.30 5.88
N LEU A 40 5.51 5.99 6.92
CA LEU A 40 6.27 7.06 7.58
C LEU A 40 7.51 6.50 8.28
N ASN A 41 7.40 5.35 8.95
CA ASN A 41 8.54 4.71 9.59
C ASN A 41 9.59 4.26 8.57
N MET A 42 9.18 3.70 7.42
CA MET A 42 10.09 3.37 6.33
C MET A 42 10.86 4.60 5.86
N ALA A 43 10.17 5.71 5.59
CA ALA A 43 10.78 6.99 5.20
C ALA A 43 11.80 7.47 6.25
N LYS A 44 11.46 7.33 7.54
CA LYS A 44 12.34 7.69 8.66
C LYS A 44 13.58 6.81 8.74
N ARG A 45 13.42 5.49 8.65
CA ARG A 45 14.50 4.51 8.81
C ARG A 45 15.46 4.52 7.63
N LEU A 46 14.96 4.78 6.42
CA LEU A 46 15.75 4.82 5.20
C LEU A 46 16.19 6.25 4.80
N LYS A 47 16.01 7.25 5.67
CA LYS A 47 16.32 8.67 5.40
C LYS A 47 17.69 8.90 4.75
N TYR A 48 18.74 8.24 5.24
CA TYR A 48 20.09 8.44 4.71
C TYR A 48 20.26 7.89 3.30
N PHE A 49 19.77 6.68 3.05
CA PHE A 49 19.73 6.10 1.70
C PHE A 49 18.94 7.01 0.76
N PHE A 50 17.76 7.47 1.19
CA PHE A 50 16.90 8.31 0.37
C PHE A 50 17.48 9.69 0.05
N SER A 51 18.12 10.33 1.03
CA SER A 51 18.68 11.68 0.84
C SER A 51 20.00 11.69 0.08
N ARG A 52 20.79 10.60 0.13
CA ARG A 52 22.13 10.56 -0.45
C ARG A 52 22.22 9.78 -1.75
N GLU A 53 21.70 8.56 -1.77
CA GLU A 53 21.88 7.63 -2.89
C GLU A 53 20.68 7.67 -3.82
N PHE A 54 19.47 7.46 -3.27
CA PHE A 54 18.25 7.40 -4.05
C PHE A 54 17.91 8.73 -4.74
N SER A 55 18.18 9.86 -4.08
CA SER A 55 17.94 11.22 -4.62
C SER A 55 18.74 11.53 -5.89
N GLN A 56 19.83 10.79 -6.14
CA GLN A 56 20.70 10.99 -7.30
C GLN A 56 20.29 10.14 -8.52
N ARG A 57 19.37 9.19 -8.33
CA ARG A 57 18.80 8.40 -9.43
C ARG A 57 18.06 9.33 -10.39
N LYS A 58 17.99 8.96 -11.67
CA LYS A 58 17.22 9.71 -12.69
C LYS A 58 16.07 8.90 -13.26
N ASP A 59 16.13 7.59 -13.10
CA ASP A 59 15.24 6.59 -13.65
C ASP A 59 14.04 6.32 -12.75
N ILE A 60 14.24 6.33 -11.42
CA ILE A 60 13.21 5.97 -10.45
C ILE A 60 13.09 6.96 -9.28
N GLY A 61 11.84 7.27 -8.95
CA GLY A 61 11.42 8.03 -7.77
C GLY A 61 10.50 7.19 -6.88
N LEU A 62 10.22 7.71 -5.68
CA LEU A 62 9.35 7.07 -4.70
C LEU A 62 8.26 8.06 -4.28
N LEU A 63 7.01 7.61 -4.43
CA LEU A 63 5.80 8.31 -3.98
C LEU A 63 5.26 7.63 -2.74
N LEU A 64 4.98 8.42 -1.71
CA LEU A 64 4.21 8.00 -0.56
C LEU A 64 2.91 8.79 -0.62
N VAL A 65 1.80 8.08 -0.82
CA VAL A 65 0.48 8.70 -1.01
C VAL A 65 -0.43 8.25 0.12
N PHE A 66 -1.12 9.21 0.72
CA PHE A 66 -2.02 9.01 1.84
C PHE A 66 -3.39 9.46 1.37
N PHE A 67 -4.24 8.52 0.97
CA PHE A 67 -5.56 8.82 0.42
C PHE A 67 -6.53 9.25 1.52
N ASP A 68 -7.47 10.09 1.10
CA ASP A 68 -8.60 10.58 1.90
C ASP A 68 -9.89 10.07 1.27
N GLY A 69 -10.95 9.97 2.06
CA GLY A 69 -12.26 9.50 1.61
C GLY A 69 -12.20 8.09 1.03
N HIS A 70 -11.37 7.22 1.60
CA HIS A 70 -11.44 5.77 1.38
C HIS A 70 -12.77 5.24 1.89
N ASP A 71 -13.19 5.70 3.08
CA ASP A 71 -14.39 5.26 3.75
C ASP A 71 -15.56 6.24 3.64
N SER A 72 -16.78 5.72 3.84
CA SER A 72 -17.97 6.55 3.88
C SER A 72 -18.03 7.42 5.14
N VAL A 73 -18.34 8.70 4.95
CA VAL A 73 -18.51 9.69 6.04
C VAL A 73 -19.97 9.87 6.45
N ASN A 74 -20.90 9.19 5.79
CA ASN A 74 -22.35 9.40 5.93
C ASN A 74 -23.03 8.42 6.90
N GLY A 75 -22.27 7.56 7.59
CA GLY A 75 -22.79 6.57 8.54
C GLY A 75 -23.50 5.38 7.88
N ILE A 76 -23.59 5.37 6.55
CA ILE A 76 -24.15 4.26 5.79
C ILE A 76 -23.04 3.23 5.63
N THR A 77 -23.26 2.03 6.19
CA THR A 77 -22.47 0.84 5.95
C THR A 77 -22.79 0.26 4.58
N ASP A 78 -22.55 1.04 3.52
CA ASP A 78 -22.62 0.50 2.17
C ASP A 78 -21.40 -0.40 1.95
N MET A 79 -21.56 -1.44 1.13
CA MET A 79 -20.45 -2.37 0.83
C MET A 79 -19.48 -1.79 -0.22
N THR A 80 -19.79 -0.64 -0.80
CA THR A 80 -18.97 0.03 -1.82
C THR A 80 -18.17 1.16 -1.18
N TYR A 81 -16.84 1.07 -1.30
CA TYR A 81 -15.94 2.14 -0.88
C TYR A 81 -16.07 3.36 -1.79
N PRO A 82 -16.19 4.59 -1.24
CA PRO A 82 -16.28 5.81 -2.05
C PRO A 82 -15.00 6.15 -2.82
N LEU A 83 -13.82 5.81 -2.27
CA LEU A 83 -12.52 5.96 -2.93
C LEU A 83 -12.29 7.36 -3.54
N PHE A 84 -12.73 8.41 -2.85
CA PHE A 84 -12.74 9.76 -3.41
C PHE A 84 -11.32 10.27 -3.70
N GLY A 85 -10.38 10.03 -2.77
CA GLY A 85 -9.00 10.48 -2.91
C GLY A 85 -8.25 9.74 -4.02
N SER A 86 -8.36 8.42 -4.09
CA SER A 86 -7.72 7.59 -5.12
C SER A 86 -8.29 7.85 -6.51
N SER A 87 -9.61 7.95 -6.64
CA SER A 87 -10.27 8.32 -7.90
C SER A 87 -9.90 9.73 -8.34
N GLY A 88 -9.92 10.71 -7.43
CA GLY A 88 -9.49 12.07 -7.73
C GLY A 88 -8.01 12.17 -8.10
N PHE A 89 -7.13 11.34 -7.52
CA PHE A 89 -5.72 11.28 -7.89
C PHE A 89 -5.53 10.84 -9.34
N VAL A 90 -6.27 9.80 -9.75
CA VAL A 90 -6.28 9.26 -11.12
C VAL A 90 -6.83 10.29 -12.11
N GLU A 91 -8.00 10.86 -11.81
CA GLU A 91 -8.68 11.84 -12.69
C GLU A 91 -7.89 13.14 -12.87
N SER A 92 -7.27 13.62 -11.80
CA SER A 92 -6.47 14.86 -11.84
C SER A 92 -5.12 14.68 -12.52
N GLU A 93 -4.70 13.43 -12.79
CA GLU A 93 -3.35 13.06 -13.24
C GLU A 93 -2.26 13.76 -12.41
N THR A 94 -2.43 13.79 -11.08
CA THR A 94 -1.47 14.46 -10.16
C THR A 94 -0.03 14.08 -10.49
N ILE A 95 0.18 12.80 -10.84
CA ILE A 95 1.33 12.32 -11.59
C ILE A 95 0.79 11.53 -12.78
N PRO A 96 1.34 11.71 -14.01
CA PRO A 96 0.88 10.94 -15.15
C PRO A 96 0.99 9.44 -14.86
N LEU A 97 -0.13 8.70 -14.92
CA LEU A 97 -0.16 7.29 -14.50
C LEU A 97 0.86 6.42 -15.23
N LYS A 98 1.15 6.73 -16.50
CA LYS A 98 2.20 6.05 -17.29
C LYS A 98 3.61 6.15 -16.71
N GLN A 99 3.86 7.10 -15.79
CA GLN A 99 5.12 7.22 -15.07
C GLN A 99 5.14 6.38 -13.81
N ILE A 100 4.00 5.92 -13.30
CA ILE A 100 3.92 5.03 -12.15
C ILE A 100 4.11 3.61 -12.68
N THR A 101 5.12 2.89 -12.16
CA THR A 101 5.45 1.53 -12.63
C THR A 101 4.70 0.46 -11.86
N LEU A 102 4.46 0.71 -10.58
CA LEU A 102 3.80 -0.20 -9.66
C LEU A 102 3.19 0.62 -8.51
N LEU A 103 1.95 0.28 -8.18
CA LEU A 103 1.31 0.64 -6.93
C LEU A 103 1.47 -0.52 -5.94
N ILE A 104 1.88 -0.23 -4.71
CA ILE A 104 1.81 -1.17 -3.59
C ILE A 104 0.89 -0.54 -2.55
N SER A 105 -0.29 -1.14 -2.32
CA SER A 105 -1.27 -0.61 -1.38
C SER A 105 -1.20 -1.35 -0.06
N LEU A 106 -1.07 -0.60 1.05
CA LEU A 106 -1.03 -1.16 2.39
C LEU A 106 -2.36 -0.91 3.09
N ASN A 107 -3.12 -1.97 3.34
CA ASN A 107 -4.34 -1.91 4.14
C ASN A 107 -4.49 -3.13 5.07
N LEU A 108 -5.32 -3.00 6.10
CA LEU A 108 -5.71 -4.04 7.05
C LEU A 108 -4.51 -4.72 7.76
N ILE A 109 -3.48 -3.94 8.11
CA ILE A 109 -2.23 -4.43 8.73
C ILE A 109 -2.27 -4.24 10.24
N GLY A 110 -1.89 -5.27 11.00
CA GLY A 110 -1.63 -5.17 12.45
C GLY A 110 -2.37 -6.19 13.31
N ALA A 111 -3.35 -6.90 12.75
CA ALA A 111 -3.99 -8.03 13.42
C ALA A 111 -3.03 -9.24 13.53
N PRO A 112 -3.16 -10.08 14.58
CA PRO A 112 -2.30 -11.24 14.75
C PRO A 112 -2.56 -12.30 13.67
N ASN A 113 -1.52 -13.05 13.30
CA ASN A 113 -1.60 -14.22 12.41
C ASN A 113 -2.19 -13.94 11.01
N HIS A 114 -2.14 -12.69 10.54
CA HIS A 114 -2.56 -12.34 9.17
C HIS A 114 -1.58 -12.88 8.13
N ILE A 115 -2.08 -13.37 7.00
CA ILE A 115 -1.27 -13.88 5.89
C ILE A 115 -1.59 -13.13 4.61
N TYR A 116 -0.58 -12.90 3.77
CA TYR A 116 -0.69 -12.24 2.48
C TYR A 116 -0.43 -13.26 1.36
N MET A 117 -1.36 -13.31 0.41
CA MET A 117 -1.27 -14.09 -0.83
C MET A 117 -1.24 -13.14 -2.03
N SER A 118 -0.72 -13.62 -3.16
CA SER A 118 -0.67 -12.80 -4.36
C SER A 118 -2.05 -12.69 -5.00
N ARG A 119 -2.52 -11.47 -5.22
CA ARG A 119 -3.82 -11.16 -5.85
C ARG A 119 -3.74 -11.04 -7.37
N TYR A 120 -2.59 -10.69 -7.94
CA TYR A 120 -2.45 -10.50 -9.38
C TYR A 120 -1.32 -11.34 -9.99
N GLU A 121 -1.55 -11.88 -11.18
CA GLU A 121 -0.56 -12.69 -11.89
C GLU A 121 0.63 -11.83 -12.32
N GLN A 122 0.35 -10.60 -12.77
CA GLN A 122 1.34 -9.66 -13.30
C GLN A 122 2.37 -9.24 -12.26
N THR A 123 2.01 -9.24 -10.97
CA THR A 123 2.89 -8.88 -9.85
C THR A 123 3.28 -10.08 -8.98
N PHE A 124 2.93 -11.32 -9.39
CA PHE A 124 3.23 -12.54 -8.64
C PHE A 124 4.71 -12.68 -8.31
N GLY A 125 5.61 -12.39 -9.25
CA GLY A 125 7.06 -12.46 -9.00
C GLY A 125 7.54 -11.47 -7.94
N MET A 126 6.86 -10.33 -7.77
CA MET A 126 7.17 -9.37 -6.72
C MET A 126 6.67 -9.85 -5.35
N HIS A 127 5.49 -10.47 -5.31
CA HIS A 127 4.98 -11.13 -4.12
C HIS A 127 5.88 -12.29 -3.67
N GLU A 128 6.37 -13.11 -4.61
CA GLU A 128 7.35 -14.16 -4.32
C GLU A 128 8.63 -13.58 -3.71
N ARG A 129 9.09 -12.42 -4.20
CA ARG A 129 10.27 -11.76 -3.65
C ARG A 129 10.04 -11.29 -2.20
N MET A 130 8.84 -10.83 -1.85
CA MET A 130 8.48 -10.50 -0.46
C MET A 130 8.53 -11.75 0.43
N ALA A 131 7.99 -12.87 -0.03
CA ALA A 131 8.08 -14.15 0.68
C ALA A 131 9.52 -14.63 0.88
N GLU A 132 10.39 -14.47 -0.13
CA GLU A 132 11.81 -14.80 -0.02
C GLU A 132 12.54 -13.92 1.00
N ILE A 133 12.32 -12.61 0.96
CA ILE A 133 12.92 -11.67 1.92
C ILE A 133 12.52 -12.03 3.35
N GLU A 134 11.26 -12.39 3.59
CA GLU A 134 10.81 -12.81 4.91
C GLU A 134 11.55 -14.07 5.39
N LEU A 135 11.66 -15.09 4.54
CA LEU A 135 12.35 -16.34 4.86
C LEU A 135 13.85 -16.12 5.11
N GLU A 136 14.50 -15.29 4.29
CA GLU A 136 15.91 -14.90 4.48
C GLU A 136 16.11 -14.21 5.84
N LEU A 137 15.29 -13.20 6.16
CA LEU A 137 15.37 -12.48 7.44
C LEU A 137 15.12 -13.41 8.64
N ARG A 138 14.19 -14.36 8.49
CA ARG A 138 13.90 -15.39 9.50
C ARG A 138 15.09 -16.31 9.74
N GLN A 139 15.69 -16.84 8.68
CA GLN A 139 16.88 -17.70 8.77
C GLN A 139 18.07 -16.99 9.43
N LEU A 140 18.20 -15.68 9.21
CA LEU A 140 19.22 -14.84 9.84
C LEU A 140 18.91 -14.48 11.30
N GLY A 141 17.74 -14.86 11.84
CA GLY A 141 17.33 -14.51 13.21
C GLY A 141 17.04 -13.02 13.39
N LEU A 142 16.70 -12.30 12.32
CA LEU A 142 16.41 -10.86 12.34
C LEU A 142 14.93 -10.55 12.56
N LEU A 143 14.08 -11.58 12.56
CA LEU A 143 12.66 -11.47 12.90
C LEU A 143 12.44 -12.01 14.32
N SER A 144 11.48 -11.41 15.02
CA SER A 144 10.91 -12.01 16.23
C SER A 144 10.27 -13.36 15.91
N GLU A 145 10.11 -14.23 16.91
CA GLU A 145 9.29 -15.44 16.79
C GLU A 145 7.84 -15.08 16.44
N CYS A 146 7.50 -15.15 15.16
CA CYS A 146 6.17 -14.85 14.60
C CYS A 146 5.78 -15.86 13.53
N HIS A 147 4.50 -15.89 13.15
CA HIS A 147 4.04 -16.68 12.01
C HIS A 147 4.59 -16.12 10.68
N GLN A 148 4.48 -16.89 9.60
CA GLN A 148 4.88 -16.43 8.28
C GLN A 148 3.83 -15.47 7.70
N LEU A 149 4.26 -14.32 7.17
CA LEU A 149 3.36 -13.31 6.61
C LEU A 149 3.07 -13.59 5.14
N PHE A 150 4.09 -13.75 4.30
CA PHE A 150 3.95 -13.81 2.85
C PHE A 150 4.07 -15.25 2.36
N TYR A 151 3.02 -15.77 1.74
CA TYR A 151 3.02 -17.12 1.16
C TYR A 151 3.08 -17.04 -0.36
N LYS A 152 3.86 -17.93 -0.99
CA LYS A 152 3.92 -18.10 -2.46
C LYS A 152 2.67 -18.83 -3.00
N LEU A 153 1.50 -18.30 -2.63
CA LEU A 153 0.19 -18.80 -3.01
C LEU A 153 -0.50 -17.74 -3.88
N LYS A 154 -1.38 -18.23 -4.76
CA LYS A 154 -2.18 -17.42 -5.69
C LYS A 154 -3.62 -17.44 -5.24
N ASP A 155 -4.23 -16.27 -5.17
CA ASP A 155 -5.66 -16.09 -4.91
C ASP A 155 -6.18 -14.92 -5.75
N HIS A 156 -6.25 -15.15 -7.06
CA HIS A 156 -6.65 -14.15 -8.06
C HIS A 156 -8.15 -13.89 -8.12
N ASP A 157 -8.95 -14.75 -7.47
CA ASP A 157 -10.41 -14.72 -7.58
C ASP A 157 -11.07 -13.99 -6.40
N SER A 158 -10.30 -13.50 -5.43
CA SER A 158 -10.83 -12.86 -4.22
C SER A 158 -10.12 -11.55 -3.87
N ASP A 159 -10.04 -10.65 -4.85
CA ASP A 159 -9.60 -9.29 -4.56
C ASP A 159 -10.54 -8.58 -3.57
N ILE A 160 -9.98 -7.63 -2.82
CA ILE A 160 -10.73 -6.81 -1.85
C ILE A 160 -10.84 -5.43 -2.46
N ASP A 161 -12.06 -4.89 -2.54
CA ASP A 161 -12.25 -3.52 -3.02
C ASP A 161 -11.50 -2.54 -2.11
N ASP A 162 -10.62 -1.73 -2.70
CA ASP A 162 -9.72 -0.81 -1.99
C ASP A 162 -9.22 0.28 -2.97
N ASP A 163 -8.42 1.23 -2.50
CA ASP A 163 -7.89 2.37 -3.25
C ASP A 163 -7.13 1.99 -4.53
N HIS A 164 -6.60 0.77 -4.63
CA HIS A 164 -5.92 0.31 -5.84
C HIS A 164 -6.87 0.11 -7.03
N ASN A 165 -8.18 -0.03 -6.80
CA ASN A 165 -9.16 -0.27 -7.85
C ASN A 165 -9.17 0.86 -8.90
N SER A 166 -9.17 2.12 -8.46
CA SER A 166 -9.13 3.29 -9.38
C SER A 166 -7.91 3.25 -10.31
N PHE A 167 -6.81 2.64 -9.86
CA PHE A 167 -5.57 2.49 -10.62
C PHE A 167 -5.58 1.27 -11.54
N LEU A 168 -6.11 0.13 -11.08
CA LEU A 168 -6.27 -1.07 -11.89
C LEU A 168 -7.16 -0.82 -13.11
N GLU A 169 -8.29 -0.13 -12.90
CA GLU A 169 -9.20 0.26 -13.99
C GLU A 169 -8.52 1.14 -15.04
N SER A 170 -7.50 1.89 -14.63
CA SER A 170 -6.67 2.73 -15.48
C SER A 170 -5.44 2.00 -16.06
N GLY A 171 -5.31 0.70 -15.81
CA GLY A 171 -4.27 -0.17 -16.37
C GLY A 171 -2.93 -0.18 -15.62
N LEU A 172 -2.86 0.39 -14.41
CA LEU A 172 -1.67 0.33 -13.57
C LEU A 172 -1.59 -1.02 -12.83
N TYR A 173 -0.39 -1.59 -12.69
CA TYR A 173 -0.19 -2.80 -11.90
C TYR A 173 -0.22 -2.50 -10.39
N SER A 174 -0.87 -3.38 -9.62
CA SER A 174 -0.99 -3.31 -8.16
C SER A 174 -0.35 -4.52 -7.47
N LEU A 175 0.09 -4.32 -6.23
CA LEU A 175 0.57 -5.35 -5.29
C LEU A 175 -0.05 -5.11 -3.91
#